data_AF-A0A9D1RAS3-F1
#
_entry.id   AF-A0A9D1RAS3-F1
#
_cell.length_a   1.000
_cell.length_b   1.000
_cell.length_c   1.000
_cell.angle_alpha   90.00
_cell.angle_beta   90.00
_cell.angle_gamma   90.00
#
_symmetry.space_group_name_H-M   'P 1'
#
loop_
_entity.id
_entity.type
_entity.pdbx_description
1 polymer ?
#
loop_
_entity_poly.entity_id
_entity_poly.type
_entity_poly.pdbx_seq_one_letter_code
_entity_poly.pdbx_strand_id
1 'polypeptide(L)'
;LYSSRLPEHFKKYAALISVTTSSIQYENDEVMRPVWGDDYSICCCVSATQTGKEMQFFGARANLAKCLLYAINGGIDVKTKEQVGPAFRPIISEYLDYDEVMERYDAMMEWLSKLYVDTLNMIHYMHDKYNYEAVEMALIDTDVRRTFATGIAGFSHVVDSLSAIKYARVKVIRDGDGIAVDFQTEGDFPRYGNDDDRADDIAVWLLKTFMHKLKKCHTYRNSEPTTSILTITSNVVYGKATGSLPDGRKAGEPLAPGANPSYGAEKSGLLASLNSVAKLPYELALDGISNTQTISPGALGHSEEEQKDHLVRILDGYFDQGAHHLNVNVFGTEKLKDAMEHPEKPEYANFTVRVSGYAVKFIDLTREQQMDVISRTCHDRM
;
A
#
# COMPACT_ATOMS: atom_id res chain seq x y z
N LEU A 1 4.32 18.88 0.10
CA LEU A 1 3.96 19.03 -1.33
C LEU A 1 5.25 19.31 -2.11
N TYR A 2 5.64 18.39 -2.99
CA TYR A 2 6.88 18.43 -3.75
C TYR A 2 6.58 18.77 -5.21
N SER A 3 7.40 19.62 -5.80
CA SER A 3 7.43 19.91 -7.24
C SER A 3 8.88 20.08 -7.64
N SER A 4 9.26 19.59 -8.82
CA SER A 4 10.59 19.80 -9.38
C SER A 4 10.91 21.28 -9.60
N ARG A 5 9.89 22.14 -9.63
CA ARG A 5 9.98 23.61 -9.70
C ARG A 5 10.14 24.32 -8.35
N LEU A 6 10.19 23.59 -7.24
CA LEU A 6 10.45 24.19 -5.93
C LEU A 6 11.82 24.89 -5.91
N PRO A 7 11.97 25.97 -5.12
CA PRO A 7 13.27 26.60 -4.91
C PRO A 7 14.31 25.57 -4.46
N GLU A 8 15.46 25.55 -5.12
CA GLU A 8 16.51 24.55 -4.88
C GLU A 8 16.95 24.49 -3.41
N HIS A 9 17.04 25.65 -2.75
CA HIS A 9 17.35 25.72 -1.31
C HIS A 9 16.31 25.02 -0.45
N PHE A 10 15.03 25.09 -0.81
CA PHE A 10 13.97 24.41 -0.07
C PHE A 10 14.01 22.89 -0.31
N LYS A 11 14.25 22.44 -1.55
CA LYS A 11 14.45 21.02 -1.87
C LYS A 11 15.60 20.42 -1.06
N LYS A 12 16.76 21.08 -1.07
CA LYS A 12 17.94 20.66 -0.29
C LYS A 12 17.70 20.68 1.22
N TYR A 13 16.97 21.67 1.73
CA TYR A 13 16.63 21.73 3.15
C TYR A 13 15.69 20.60 3.56
N ALA A 14 14.64 20.32 2.78
CA ALA A 14 13.74 19.20 3.04
C ALA A 14 14.50 17.87 3.00
N ALA A 15 15.33 17.65 1.99
CA ALA A 15 16.16 16.46 1.88
C ALA A 15 17.08 16.29 3.10
N LEU A 16 17.72 17.37 3.57
CA LEU A 16 18.50 17.36 4.82
C LEU A 16 17.66 16.92 6.03
N ILE A 17 16.45 17.45 6.18
CA ILE A 17 15.54 17.03 7.27
C ILE A 17 15.23 15.54 7.19
N SER A 18 14.99 14.98 6.00
CA SER A 18 14.80 13.53 5.83
C SER A 18 16.04 12.73 6.20
N VAL A 19 17.22 13.15 5.73
CA VAL A 19 18.51 12.50 6.04
C VAL A 19 18.77 12.49 7.54
N THR A 20 18.51 13.59 8.23
CA THR A 20 18.81 13.73 9.66
C THR A 20 17.76 13.08 10.56
N THR A 21 16.47 13.12 10.17
CA THR A 21 15.36 12.81 11.10
C THR A 21 14.46 11.67 10.65
N SER A 22 14.38 11.37 9.35
CA SER A 22 13.39 10.45 8.78
C SER A 22 11.94 10.78 9.17
N SER A 23 11.63 12.06 9.43
CA SER A 23 10.32 12.45 10.01
C SER A 23 9.32 13.02 9.01
N ILE A 24 9.75 13.39 7.79
CA ILE A 24 8.88 14.00 6.78
C ILE A 24 8.58 13.05 5.61
N GLN A 25 7.47 13.31 4.94
CA GLN A 25 7.06 12.64 3.69
C GLN A 25 6.92 13.65 2.56
N TYR A 26 6.88 13.13 1.33
CA TYR A 26 6.76 13.92 0.12
C TYR A 26 5.56 13.43 -0.68
N GLU A 27 4.83 14.37 -1.27
CA GLU A 27 3.64 14.10 -2.09
C GLU A 27 3.65 15.05 -3.27
N ASN A 28 3.28 14.54 -4.44
CA ASN A 28 3.51 15.20 -5.72
C ASN A 28 2.48 16.29 -6.01
N ASP A 29 2.93 17.53 -5.90
CA ASP A 29 2.10 18.70 -6.18
C ASP A 29 1.73 18.81 -7.66
N GLU A 30 2.57 18.30 -8.57
CA GLU A 30 2.33 18.39 -10.01
C GLU A 30 1.16 17.50 -10.48
N VAL A 31 0.87 16.40 -9.78
CA VAL A 31 -0.29 15.53 -10.10
C VAL A 31 -1.54 15.90 -9.30
N MET A 32 -1.39 16.48 -8.10
CA MET A 32 -2.53 16.85 -7.24
C MET A 32 -3.08 18.24 -7.57
N ARG A 33 -2.23 19.25 -7.73
CA ARG A 33 -2.66 20.64 -7.99
C ARG A 33 -3.58 20.80 -9.20
N PRO A 34 -3.44 20.05 -10.32
CA PRO A 34 -4.41 20.12 -11.43
C PRO A 34 -5.83 19.67 -11.06
N VAL A 35 -6.00 18.84 -10.02
CA VAL A 35 -7.30 18.32 -9.57
C VAL A 35 -7.92 19.21 -8.50
N TRP A 36 -7.13 19.66 -7.52
CA TRP A 36 -7.63 20.36 -6.33
C TRP A 36 -7.30 21.86 -6.24
N GLY A 37 -6.55 22.39 -7.20
CA GLY A 37 -6.04 23.76 -7.16
C GLY A 37 -4.80 23.89 -6.27
N ASP A 38 -4.47 25.11 -5.86
CA ASP A 38 -3.25 25.45 -5.10
C ASP A 38 -3.50 25.65 -3.59
N ASP A 39 -4.73 25.45 -3.12
CA ASP A 39 -5.14 25.54 -1.71
C ASP A 39 -5.74 24.22 -1.19
N TYR A 40 -5.07 23.13 -1.49
CA TYR A 40 -5.43 21.79 -1.03
C TYR A 40 -4.56 21.34 0.13
N SER A 41 -5.11 20.45 0.94
CA SER A 41 -4.46 19.84 2.09
C SER A 41 -4.42 18.33 1.93
N ILE A 42 -3.54 17.68 2.70
CA ILE A 42 -3.51 16.21 2.79
C ILE A 42 -4.21 15.79 4.08
N CYS A 43 -5.25 14.98 3.95
CA CYS A 43 -5.92 14.33 5.06
C CYS A 43 -5.29 12.98 5.37
N CYS A 44 -5.14 12.69 6.65
CA CYS A 44 -4.56 11.45 7.17
C CYS A 44 -3.12 11.21 6.68
N CYS A 45 -2.94 10.48 5.58
CA CYS A 45 -1.66 10.03 5.07
C CYS A 45 -1.37 10.57 3.66
N VAL A 46 -2.31 10.37 2.73
CA VAL A 46 -2.09 10.57 1.28
C VAL A 46 -3.36 11.04 0.54
N SER A 47 -4.41 11.41 1.28
CA SER A 47 -5.72 11.74 0.71
C SER A 47 -5.82 13.24 0.51
N ALA A 48 -5.63 13.73 -0.72
CA ALA A 48 -5.77 15.15 -1.02
C ALA A 48 -7.24 15.61 -0.88
N THR A 49 -7.43 16.81 -0.33
CA THR A 49 -8.70 17.50 -0.22
C THR A 49 -8.55 18.98 -0.58
N GLN A 50 -9.52 19.53 -1.29
CA GLN A 50 -9.65 20.99 -1.37
C GLN A 50 -10.12 21.55 -0.02
N THR A 51 -9.26 22.36 0.61
CA THR A 51 -9.46 22.84 1.99
C THR A 51 -10.79 23.57 2.14
N GLY A 52 -11.61 23.16 3.12
CA GLY A 52 -12.90 23.79 3.41
C GLY A 52 -14.00 23.55 2.38
N LYS A 53 -13.79 22.71 1.36
CA LYS A 53 -14.75 22.49 0.27
C LYS A 53 -15.14 21.04 0.04
N GLU A 54 -14.31 20.10 0.47
CA GLU A 54 -14.59 18.69 0.31
C GLU A 54 -14.10 17.84 1.48
N MET A 55 -14.64 16.62 1.56
CA MET A 55 -14.30 15.63 2.57
C MET A 55 -14.33 14.22 1.96
N GLN A 56 -13.66 13.28 2.62
CA GLN A 56 -13.71 11.87 2.29
C GLN A 56 -14.55 11.10 3.31
N PHE A 57 -15.44 10.26 2.82
CA PHE A 57 -16.00 9.17 3.62
C PHE A 57 -14.97 8.06 3.74
N PHE A 58 -14.31 7.99 4.90
CA PHE A 58 -13.20 7.07 5.16
C PHE A 58 -13.63 5.60 5.23
N GLY A 59 -13.07 4.77 4.36
CA GLY A 59 -13.43 3.36 4.26
C GLY A 59 -12.42 2.36 4.79
N ALA A 60 -11.30 2.78 5.38
CA ALA A 60 -10.18 1.91 5.74
C ALA A 60 -9.58 1.17 4.52
N ARG A 61 -9.60 -0.17 4.49
CA ARG A 61 -9.11 -0.98 3.35
C ARG A 61 -9.73 -2.37 3.33
N ALA A 62 -9.77 -2.99 2.16
CA ALA A 62 -10.11 -4.40 1.96
C ALA A 62 -8.86 -5.26 1.70
N ASN A 63 -8.90 -6.53 2.10
CA ASN A 63 -7.81 -7.49 1.92
C ASN A 63 -7.92 -8.21 0.57
N LEU A 64 -7.20 -7.73 -0.43
CA LEU A 64 -7.22 -8.31 -1.78
C LEU A 64 -6.44 -9.62 -1.87
N ALA A 65 -5.46 -9.86 -0.97
CA ALA A 65 -4.72 -11.11 -0.89
C ALA A 65 -5.61 -12.26 -0.39
N LYS A 66 -6.42 -12.03 0.64
CA LYS A 66 -7.42 -13.02 1.09
C LYS A 66 -8.52 -13.23 0.06
N CYS A 67 -8.91 -12.19 -0.68
CA CYS A 67 -9.83 -12.31 -1.80
C CYS A 67 -9.31 -13.29 -2.88
N LEU A 68 -8.00 -13.27 -3.17
CA LEU A 68 -7.37 -14.24 -4.08
C LEU A 68 -7.48 -15.67 -3.55
N LEU A 69 -7.25 -15.89 -2.26
CA LEU A 69 -7.42 -17.20 -1.63
C LEU A 69 -8.88 -17.68 -1.67
N TYR A 70 -9.84 -16.77 -1.50
CA TYR A 70 -11.26 -17.10 -1.67
C TYR A 70 -11.58 -17.50 -3.11
N ALA A 71 -11.00 -16.83 -4.10
CA ALA A 71 -11.17 -17.22 -5.51
C ALA A 71 -10.67 -18.66 -5.77
N ILE A 72 -9.54 -19.03 -5.18
CA ILE A 72 -8.97 -20.39 -5.30
C ILE A 72 -9.83 -21.42 -4.53
N ASN A 73 -10.27 -21.09 -3.31
CA ASN A 73 -10.98 -21.99 -2.41
C ASN A 73 -12.52 -21.94 -2.50
N GLY A 74 -13.08 -21.28 -3.51
CA GLY A 74 -14.54 -21.22 -3.69
C GLY A 74 -15.27 -20.43 -2.58
N GLY A 75 -14.63 -19.41 -2.03
CA GLY A 75 -15.17 -18.55 -0.97
C GLY A 75 -15.02 -19.09 0.46
N ILE A 76 -14.41 -20.28 0.62
CA ILE A 76 -14.13 -20.86 1.94
C ILE A 76 -12.86 -20.23 2.52
N ASP A 77 -12.94 -19.78 3.78
CA ASP A 77 -11.79 -19.26 4.49
C ASP A 77 -10.85 -20.38 4.95
N VAL A 78 -9.58 -20.29 4.57
CA VAL A 78 -8.58 -21.32 4.88
C VAL A 78 -8.33 -21.50 6.38
N LYS A 79 -8.55 -20.47 7.21
CA LYS A 79 -8.29 -20.51 8.65
C LYS A 79 -9.51 -20.96 9.43
N THR A 80 -10.68 -20.36 9.21
CA THR A 80 -11.90 -20.69 9.95
C THR A 80 -12.63 -21.91 9.37
N LYS A 81 -12.34 -22.26 8.11
CA LYS A 81 -13.03 -23.30 7.33
C LYS A 81 -14.50 -22.98 7.04
N GLU A 82 -14.91 -21.73 7.26
CA GLU A 82 -16.27 -21.27 7.02
C GLU A 82 -16.44 -20.74 5.59
N GLN A 83 -17.65 -20.89 5.05
CA GLN A 83 -18.04 -20.25 3.80
C GLN A 83 -18.29 -18.76 4.04
N VAL A 84 -17.30 -17.91 3.71
CA VAL A 84 -17.38 -16.45 3.91
C VAL A 84 -17.77 -15.74 2.62
N GLY A 85 -17.07 -16.05 1.52
CA GLY A 85 -17.42 -15.58 0.19
C GLY A 85 -18.58 -16.38 -0.41
N PRO A 86 -19.08 -16.00 -1.60
CA PRO A 86 -20.05 -16.79 -2.34
C PRO A 86 -19.52 -18.20 -2.59
N ALA A 87 -20.41 -19.20 -2.55
CA ALA A 87 -20.07 -20.61 -2.76
C ALA A 87 -19.79 -20.90 -4.25
N PHE A 88 -18.69 -20.37 -4.75
CA PHE A 88 -18.18 -20.66 -6.09
C PHE A 88 -17.52 -22.03 -6.14
N ARG A 89 -17.43 -22.61 -7.33
CA ARG A 89 -16.67 -23.84 -7.52
C ARG A 89 -15.18 -23.56 -7.24
N PRO A 90 -14.54 -24.28 -6.31
CA PRO A 90 -13.12 -24.12 -6.05
C PRO A 90 -12.29 -24.62 -7.24
N ILE A 91 -11.09 -24.08 -7.38
CA ILE A 91 -10.08 -24.63 -8.28
C ILE A 91 -9.60 -25.94 -7.66
N ILE A 92 -9.62 -27.04 -8.42
CA ILE A 92 -9.28 -28.40 -7.94
C ILE A 92 -8.04 -28.98 -8.62
N SER A 93 -7.49 -28.29 -9.63
CA SER A 93 -6.25 -28.70 -10.29
C SER A 93 -5.09 -28.75 -9.29
N GLU A 94 -4.12 -29.64 -9.57
CA GLU A 94 -2.88 -29.75 -8.79
C GLU A 94 -2.00 -28.51 -8.95
N TYR A 95 -1.96 -27.94 -10.16
CA TYR A 95 -1.25 -26.72 -10.50
C TYR A 95 -2.26 -25.62 -10.87
N LEU A 96 -2.01 -24.41 -10.40
CA LEU A 96 -2.84 -23.25 -10.75
C LEU A 96 -2.64 -22.88 -12.22
N ASP A 97 -3.74 -22.70 -12.94
CA ASP A 97 -3.76 -22.11 -14.26
C ASP A 97 -4.07 -20.61 -14.15
N TYR A 98 -3.33 -19.78 -14.89
CA TYR A 98 -3.44 -18.33 -14.78
C TYR A 98 -4.81 -17.82 -15.20
N ASP A 99 -5.35 -18.29 -16.33
CA ASP A 99 -6.61 -17.79 -16.86
C ASP A 99 -7.79 -18.22 -15.97
N GLU A 100 -7.78 -19.47 -15.46
CA GLU A 100 -8.77 -19.93 -14.49
C GLU A 100 -8.72 -19.09 -13.20
N VAL A 101 -7.53 -18.82 -12.64
CA VAL A 101 -7.39 -18.00 -11.43
C VAL A 101 -7.90 -16.59 -11.68
N MET A 102 -7.58 -15.98 -12.82
CA MET A 102 -7.99 -14.62 -13.17
C MET A 102 -9.51 -14.51 -13.31
N GLU A 103 -10.18 -15.48 -13.94
CA GLU A 103 -11.65 -15.52 -14.04
C GLU A 103 -12.30 -15.58 -12.65
N ARG A 104 -11.81 -16.49 -11.78
CA ARG A 104 -12.33 -16.64 -10.41
C ARG A 104 -12.07 -15.41 -9.57
N TYR A 105 -10.89 -14.81 -9.73
CA TYR A 105 -10.49 -13.65 -8.94
C TYR A 105 -11.28 -12.40 -9.34
N ASP A 106 -11.55 -12.19 -10.63
CA ASP A 106 -12.41 -11.10 -11.08
C ASP A 106 -13.82 -11.20 -10.48
N ALA A 107 -14.42 -12.39 -10.48
CA ALA A 107 -15.73 -12.63 -9.88
C ALA A 107 -15.72 -12.42 -8.35
N MET A 108 -14.66 -12.85 -7.66
CA MET A 108 -14.52 -12.66 -6.22
C MET A 108 -14.30 -11.19 -5.85
N MET A 109 -13.56 -10.43 -6.68
CA MET A 109 -13.43 -8.97 -6.52
C MET A 109 -14.75 -8.23 -6.74
N GLU A 110 -15.63 -8.71 -7.64
CA GLU A 110 -16.97 -8.14 -7.83
C GLU A 110 -17.79 -8.26 -6.55
N TRP A 111 -17.81 -9.45 -5.94
CA TRP A 111 -18.45 -9.66 -4.63
C TRP A 111 -17.85 -8.77 -3.55
N LEU A 112 -16.52 -8.74 -3.44
CA LEU A 112 -15.82 -7.96 -2.41
C LEU A 112 -16.13 -6.46 -2.53
N SER A 113 -16.11 -5.92 -3.75
CA SER A 113 -16.39 -4.51 -4.00
C SER A 113 -17.80 -4.10 -3.53
N LYS A 114 -18.80 -4.94 -3.82
CA LYS A 114 -20.18 -4.72 -3.38
C LYS A 114 -20.32 -4.81 -1.86
N LEU A 115 -19.79 -5.87 -1.25
CA LEU A 115 -19.82 -6.03 0.21
C LEU A 115 -19.16 -4.85 0.91
N TYR A 116 -18.03 -4.38 0.38
CA TYR A 116 -17.28 -3.29 0.95
C TYR A 116 -18.08 -1.98 0.88
N VAL A 117 -18.60 -1.62 -0.29
CA VAL A 117 -19.38 -0.38 -0.46
C VAL A 117 -20.69 -0.43 0.33
N ASP A 118 -21.41 -1.56 0.33
CA ASP A 118 -22.65 -1.71 1.11
C ASP A 118 -22.40 -1.53 2.62
N THR A 119 -21.27 -2.05 3.11
CA THR A 119 -20.85 -1.88 4.52
C THR A 119 -20.55 -0.42 4.82
N LEU A 120 -19.79 0.25 3.95
CA LEU A 120 -19.43 1.66 4.12
C LEU A 120 -20.65 2.59 3.99
N ASN A 121 -21.60 2.28 3.12
CA ASN A 121 -22.85 3.01 3.01
C ASN A 121 -23.60 3.05 4.34
N MET A 122 -23.68 1.89 5.02
CA MET A 122 -24.28 1.80 6.35
C MET A 122 -23.46 2.58 7.38
N ILE A 123 -22.12 2.45 7.39
CA ILE A 123 -21.25 3.17 8.31
C ILE A 123 -21.46 4.68 8.20
N HIS A 124 -21.37 5.24 6.99
CA HIS A 124 -21.44 6.68 6.79
C HIS A 124 -22.85 7.23 7.00
N TYR A 125 -23.89 6.47 6.63
CA TYR A 125 -25.26 6.82 6.99
C TYR A 125 -25.43 6.94 8.52
N MET A 126 -24.89 5.97 9.27
CA MET A 126 -25.00 5.98 10.74
C MET A 126 -24.12 7.08 11.36
N HIS A 127 -22.93 7.34 10.81
CA HIS A 127 -22.05 8.41 11.29
C HIS A 127 -22.70 9.78 11.11
N ASP A 128 -23.21 10.09 9.91
CA ASP A 128 -23.93 11.34 9.64
C ASP A 128 -25.16 11.50 10.55
N LYS A 129 -25.85 10.39 10.88
CA LYS A 129 -27.07 10.44 11.70
C LYS A 129 -26.78 10.63 13.19
N TYR A 130 -25.75 9.99 13.71
CA TYR A 130 -25.54 9.84 15.16
C TYR A 130 -24.29 10.54 15.70
N ASN A 131 -23.34 10.89 14.83
CA ASN A 131 -22.08 11.51 15.20
C ASN A 131 -21.60 12.50 14.13
N TYR A 132 -22.50 13.34 13.62
CA TYR A 132 -22.14 14.38 12.67
C TYR A 132 -21.10 15.34 13.26
N GLU A 133 -20.00 15.55 12.57
CA GLU A 133 -18.85 16.37 12.96
C GLU A 133 -19.15 17.87 12.88
N ALA A 134 -20.15 18.34 13.63
CA ALA A 134 -20.74 19.66 13.48
C ALA A 134 -19.73 20.82 13.62
N VAL A 135 -18.69 20.65 14.45
CA VAL A 135 -17.68 21.68 14.68
C VAL A 135 -16.74 21.79 13.47
N GLU A 136 -16.28 20.66 12.94
CA GLU A 136 -15.46 20.59 11.75
C GLU A 136 -16.24 21.06 10.51
N MET A 137 -17.48 20.56 10.36
CA MET A 137 -18.35 20.89 9.23
C MET A 137 -18.83 22.35 9.24
N ALA A 138 -18.82 23.04 10.38
CA ALA A 138 -19.09 24.48 10.46
C ALA A 138 -17.99 25.34 9.81
N LEU A 139 -16.83 24.75 9.53
CA LEU A 139 -15.70 25.39 8.86
C LEU A 139 -15.58 24.99 7.38
N ILE A 140 -16.56 24.27 6.86
CA ILE A 140 -16.63 23.83 5.46
C ILE A 140 -17.79 24.57 4.77
N ASP A 141 -17.62 24.89 3.48
CA ASP A 141 -18.66 25.47 2.65
C ASP A 141 -19.97 24.67 2.71
N THR A 142 -21.11 25.33 2.47
CA THR A 142 -22.43 24.70 2.59
C THR A 142 -22.58 23.45 1.71
N ASP A 143 -22.08 23.52 0.47
CA ASP A 143 -22.12 22.43 -0.51
C ASP A 143 -20.81 21.64 -0.53
N VAL A 144 -20.69 20.69 0.40
CA VAL A 144 -19.48 19.87 0.56
C VAL A 144 -19.43 18.77 -0.50
N ARG A 145 -18.38 18.76 -1.34
CA ARG A 145 -18.08 17.62 -2.21
C ARG A 145 -17.63 16.43 -1.35
N ARG A 146 -18.14 15.24 -1.66
CA ARG A 146 -17.85 14.01 -0.90
C ARG A 146 -17.28 12.96 -1.82
N THR A 147 -16.13 12.43 -1.48
CA THR A 147 -15.61 11.20 -2.08
C THR A 147 -15.84 10.02 -1.14
N PHE A 148 -15.86 8.83 -1.70
CA PHE A 148 -16.10 7.57 -0.98
C PHE A 148 -14.81 6.75 -1.03
N ALA A 149 -13.96 6.99 -0.03
CA ALA A 149 -12.59 6.51 0.01
C ALA A 149 -12.54 5.04 0.42
N THR A 150 -12.32 4.17 -0.56
CA THR A 150 -12.03 2.75 -0.32
C THR A 150 -10.52 2.51 -0.29
N GLY A 151 -10.05 1.46 0.38
CA GLY A 151 -8.63 1.14 0.41
C GLY A 151 -8.32 -0.29 -0.02
N ILE A 152 -7.08 -0.50 -0.43
CA ILE A 152 -6.53 -1.79 -0.87
C ILE A 152 -5.37 -2.20 0.06
N ALA A 153 -5.40 -3.47 0.52
CA ALA A 153 -4.30 -4.10 1.23
C ALA A 153 -3.86 -5.41 0.58
N GLY A 154 -2.57 -5.76 0.74
CA GLY A 154 -1.98 -6.95 0.14
C GLY A 154 -1.72 -6.82 -1.37
N PHE A 155 -1.57 -5.58 -1.85
CA PHE A 155 -1.50 -5.26 -3.27
C PHE A 155 -0.35 -5.99 -3.98
N SER A 156 0.89 -5.78 -3.54
CA SER A 156 2.08 -6.42 -4.12
C SER A 156 2.06 -7.94 -4.00
N HIS A 157 1.58 -8.49 -2.89
CA HIS A 157 1.44 -9.94 -2.75
C HIS A 157 0.45 -10.56 -3.74
N VAL A 158 -0.65 -9.86 -4.08
CA VAL A 158 -1.54 -10.32 -5.16
C VAL A 158 -0.82 -10.25 -6.50
N VAL A 159 -0.13 -9.15 -6.79
CA VAL A 159 0.62 -8.97 -8.04
C VAL A 159 1.65 -10.08 -8.21
N ASP A 160 2.47 -10.33 -7.19
CA ASP A 160 3.51 -11.35 -7.19
C ASP A 160 2.91 -12.77 -7.23
N SER A 161 1.76 -12.99 -6.60
CA SER A 161 1.07 -14.28 -6.65
C SER A 161 0.55 -14.59 -8.05
N LEU A 162 -0.06 -13.60 -8.71
CA LEU A 162 -0.52 -13.72 -10.08
C LEU A 162 0.66 -13.88 -11.05
N SER A 163 1.77 -13.17 -10.81
CA SER A 163 3.01 -13.32 -11.56
C SER A 163 3.61 -14.73 -11.41
N ALA A 164 3.66 -15.27 -10.18
CA ALA A 164 4.11 -16.63 -9.92
C ALA A 164 3.27 -17.68 -10.68
N ILE A 165 1.94 -17.52 -10.68
CA ILE A 165 1.04 -18.42 -11.40
C ILE A 165 1.25 -18.32 -12.92
N LYS A 166 1.56 -17.12 -13.44
CA LYS A 166 1.73 -16.88 -14.87
C LYS A 166 3.07 -17.35 -15.42
N TYR A 167 4.16 -17.13 -14.67
CA TYR A 167 5.52 -17.28 -15.17
C TYR A 167 6.31 -18.43 -14.51
N ALA A 168 5.79 -19.01 -13.43
CA ALA A 168 6.35 -20.19 -12.77
C ALA A 168 5.27 -21.29 -12.68
N ARG A 169 5.58 -22.40 -12.00
CA ARG A 169 4.64 -23.50 -11.77
C ARG A 169 4.24 -23.54 -10.30
N VAL A 170 3.01 -23.15 -10.00
CA VAL A 170 2.49 -23.12 -8.63
C VAL A 170 1.65 -24.36 -8.36
N LYS A 171 2.17 -25.27 -7.54
CA LYS A 171 1.47 -26.43 -7.01
C LYS A 171 0.66 -26.06 -5.78
N VAL A 172 -0.59 -26.52 -5.72
CA VAL A 172 -1.49 -26.30 -4.59
C VAL A 172 -1.36 -27.44 -3.57
N ILE A 173 -1.10 -27.10 -2.31
CA ILE A 173 -1.09 -28.05 -1.19
C ILE A 173 -2.43 -27.94 -0.47
N ARG A 174 -3.15 -29.06 -0.38
CA ARG A 174 -4.50 -29.12 0.19
C ARG A 174 -4.53 -29.97 1.46
N ASP A 175 -5.45 -29.64 2.35
CA ASP A 175 -5.75 -30.47 3.51
C ASP A 175 -6.72 -31.61 3.16
N GLY A 176 -7.16 -32.37 4.18
CA GLY A 176 -8.09 -33.49 4.02
C GLY A 176 -9.47 -33.11 3.50
N ASP A 177 -9.85 -31.83 3.62
CA ASP A 177 -11.12 -31.29 3.13
C ASP A 177 -11.00 -30.70 1.71
N GLY A 178 -9.81 -30.78 1.10
CA GLY A 178 -9.53 -30.26 -0.25
C GLY A 178 -9.29 -28.76 -0.32
N ILE A 179 -9.17 -28.07 0.82
CA ILE A 179 -8.93 -26.63 0.88
C ILE A 179 -7.45 -26.35 0.64
N ALA A 180 -7.12 -25.41 -0.25
CA ALA A 180 -5.75 -24.96 -0.45
C ALA A 180 -5.23 -24.26 0.81
N VAL A 181 -4.23 -24.85 1.46
CA VAL A 181 -3.63 -24.39 2.72
C VAL A 181 -2.21 -23.86 2.55
N ASP A 182 -1.48 -24.32 1.52
CA ASP A 182 -0.14 -23.82 1.17
C ASP A 182 0.11 -23.94 -0.34
N PHE A 183 1.19 -23.35 -0.82
CA PHE A 183 1.61 -23.39 -2.21
C PHE A 183 3.11 -23.72 -2.32
N GLN A 184 3.47 -24.46 -3.35
CA GLN A 184 4.86 -24.72 -3.73
C GLN A 184 5.10 -24.20 -5.14
N THR A 185 5.98 -23.19 -5.25
CA THR A 185 6.30 -22.55 -6.52
C THR A 185 7.62 -23.08 -7.05
N GLU A 186 7.59 -23.67 -8.26
CA GLU A 186 8.76 -24.17 -8.98
C GLU A 186 9.11 -23.23 -10.15
N GLY A 187 10.35 -22.75 -10.18
CA GLY A 187 10.82 -21.73 -11.13
C GLY A 187 10.85 -20.33 -10.52
N ASP A 188 11.62 -19.43 -11.16
CA ASP A 188 11.64 -18.03 -10.79
C ASP A 188 10.62 -17.24 -11.60
N PHE A 189 10.17 -16.11 -11.07
CA PHE A 189 9.15 -15.26 -11.69
C PHE A 189 9.43 -13.78 -11.42
N PRO A 190 8.94 -12.88 -12.30
CA PRO A 190 9.06 -11.43 -12.10
C PRO A 190 8.31 -10.99 -10.85
N ARG A 191 8.91 -10.13 -10.03
CA ARG A 191 8.26 -9.56 -8.84
C ARG A 191 8.14 -8.05 -8.99
N TYR A 192 7.00 -7.51 -8.55
CA TYR A 192 6.75 -6.08 -8.53
C TYR A 192 7.78 -5.34 -7.67
N GLY A 193 8.25 -4.17 -8.13
CA GLY A 193 9.32 -3.43 -7.47
C GLY A 193 10.72 -3.62 -8.06
N ASN A 194 10.82 -4.18 -9.27
CA ASN A 194 12.10 -4.44 -9.95
C ASN A 194 12.22 -3.80 -11.34
N ASP A 195 11.29 -2.91 -11.68
CA ASP A 195 11.16 -2.26 -12.99
C ASP A 195 11.01 -3.28 -14.13
N ASP A 196 10.13 -4.27 -13.90
CA ASP A 196 9.82 -5.34 -14.84
C ASP A 196 8.34 -5.27 -15.20
N ASP A 197 8.05 -4.80 -16.42
CA ASP A 197 6.69 -4.58 -16.93
C ASP A 197 5.81 -5.83 -16.79
N ARG A 198 6.39 -7.04 -16.80
CA ARG A 198 5.60 -8.28 -16.65
C ARG A 198 4.87 -8.38 -15.32
N ALA A 199 5.45 -7.84 -14.24
CA ALA A 199 4.82 -7.77 -12.93
C ALA A 199 4.12 -6.42 -12.72
N ASP A 200 4.72 -5.32 -13.18
CA ASP A 200 4.16 -3.98 -13.00
C ASP A 200 2.84 -3.80 -13.78
N ASP A 201 2.68 -4.42 -14.96
CA ASP A 201 1.42 -4.42 -15.71
C ASP A 201 0.30 -5.14 -14.96
N ILE A 202 0.63 -6.18 -14.17
CA ILE A 202 -0.34 -6.87 -13.31
C ILE A 202 -0.78 -5.93 -12.18
N ALA A 203 0.14 -5.12 -11.64
CA ALA A 203 -0.17 -4.10 -10.63
C ALA A 203 -1.14 -3.03 -11.17
N VAL A 204 -0.84 -2.49 -12.36
CA VAL A 204 -1.72 -1.52 -13.03
C VAL A 204 -3.09 -2.14 -13.34
N TRP A 205 -3.12 -3.39 -13.83
CA TRP A 205 -4.37 -4.13 -14.06
C TRP A 205 -5.19 -4.28 -12.78
N LEU A 206 -4.56 -4.66 -11.67
CA LEU A 206 -5.25 -4.90 -10.40
C LEU A 206 -5.91 -3.63 -9.88
N LEU A 207 -5.18 -2.51 -9.85
CA LEU A 207 -5.71 -1.22 -9.43
C LEU A 207 -6.88 -0.80 -10.32
N LYS A 208 -6.69 -0.83 -11.65
CA LYS A 208 -7.72 -0.44 -12.61
C LYS A 208 -8.98 -1.29 -12.50
N THR A 209 -8.82 -2.61 -12.36
CA THR A 209 -9.92 -3.55 -12.29
C THR A 209 -10.72 -3.35 -11.01
N PHE A 210 -10.06 -3.24 -9.86
CA PHE A 210 -10.77 -3.04 -8.60
C PHE A 210 -11.48 -1.68 -8.54
N MET A 211 -10.82 -0.60 -8.99
CA MET A 211 -11.44 0.72 -9.08
C MET A 211 -12.66 0.71 -10.02
N HIS A 212 -12.59 0.03 -11.16
CA HIS A 212 -13.72 -0.09 -12.08
C HIS A 212 -14.92 -0.78 -11.44
N LYS A 213 -14.70 -1.83 -10.63
CA LYS A 213 -15.77 -2.52 -9.90
C LYS A 213 -16.41 -1.61 -8.85
N LEU A 214 -15.61 -0.88 -8.08
CA LEU A 214 -16.08 0.10 -7.10
C LEU A 214 -16.96 1.19 -7.73
N LYS A 215 -16.63 1.68 -8.93
CA LYS A 215 -17.43 2.68 -9.66
C LYS A 215 -18.83 2.19 -10.07
N LYS A 216 -19.09 0.88 -10.08
CA LYS A 216 -20.42 0.32 -10.38
C LYS A 216 -21.35 0.32 -9.17
N CYS A 217 -20.80 0.47 -7.97
CA CYS A 217 -21.57 0.43 -6.73
C CYS A 217 -22.20 1.80 -6.44
N HIS A 218 -23.45 1.81 -5.97
CA HIS A 218 -24.07 3.02 -5.45
C HIS A 218 -23.45 3.39 -4.10
N THR A 219 -23.09 4.66 -3.93
CA THR A 219 -22.47 5.20 -2.72
C THR A 219 -23.41 6.18 -2.01
N TYR A 220 -23.33 6.16 -0.68
CA TYR A 220 -24.13 7.01 0.19
C TYR A 220 -23.90 8.49 -0.15
N ARG A 221 -25.00 9.27 -0.14
CA ARG A 221 -25.02 10.69 -0.55
C ARG A 221 -24.48 10.95 -1.97
N ASN A 222 -24.54 9.97 -2.86
CA ASN A 222 -24.01 10.05 -4.23
C ASN A 222 -22.54 10.51 -4.26
N SER A 223 -21.77 10.12 -3.25
CA SER A 223 -20.35 10.46 -3.13
C SER A 223 -19.52 9.81 -4.24
N GLU A 224 -18.48 10.49 -4.70
CA GLU A 224 -17.65 10.00 -5.80
C GLU A 224 -16.75 8.85 -5.33
N PRO A 225 -16.85 7.62 -5.89
CA PRO A 225 -15.98 6.53 -5.49
C PRO A 225 -14.51 6.84 -5.78
N THR A 226 -13.66 6.69 -4.77
CA THR A 226 -12.20 6.76 -4.89
C THR A 226 -11.57 5.53 -4.25
N THR A 227 -10.30 5.26 -4.56
CA THR A 227 -9.54 4.20 -3.90
C THR A 227 -8.14 4.64 -3.53
N SER A 228 -7.54 3.97 -2.55
CA SER A 228 -6.16 4.14 -2.14
C SER A 228 -5.43 2.81 -2.02
N ILE A 229 -4.13 2.83 -2.25
CA ILE A 229 -3.23 1.73 -1.90
C ILE A 229 -2.49 2.12 -0.62
N LEU A 230 -3.21 2.01 0.49
CA LEU A 230 -2.79 2.44 1.82
C LEU A 230 -3.26 1.41 2.85
N THR A 231 -2.40 1.05 3.82
CA THR A 231 -2.71 -0.02 4.80
C THR A 231 -2.64 0.42 6.27
N ILE A 232 -1.89 1.47 6.63
CA ILE A 232 -1.53 1.75 8.03
C ILE A 232 -0.88 0.48 8.62
N THR A 233 -1.41 -0.06 9.72
CA THR A 233 -0.98 -1.31 10.36
C THR A 233 -1.86 -2.51 9.99
N SER A 234 -2.85 -2.32 9.10
CA SER A 234 -3.67 -3.43 8.60
C SER A 234 -2.85 -4.45 7.81
N ASN A 235 -1.64 -4.11 7.35
CA ASN A 235 -0.73 -5.06 6.71
C ASN A 235 -0.35 -6.20 7.67
N VAL A 236 -0.13 -5.91 8.96
CA VAL A 236 0.12 -6.90 10.01
C VAL A 236 -1.16 -7.64 10.39
N VAL A 237 -2.27 -6.91 10.63
CA VAL A 237 -3.54 -7.52 11.05
C VAL A 237 -4.11 -8.45 9.98
N TYR A 238 -4.12 -8.03 8.73
CA TYR A 238 -4.55 -8.87 7.62
C TYR A 238 -3.55 -9.97 7.32
N GLY A 239 -2.25 -9.73 7.45
CA GLY A 239 -1.22 -10.75 7.33
C GLY A 239 -1.49 -11.95 8.26
N LYS A 240 -1.73 -11.68 9.55
CA LYS A 240 -2.14 -12.69 10.54
C LYS A 240 -3.40 -13.45 10.13
N ALA A 241 -4.37 -12.76 9.55
CA ALA A 241 -5.62 -13.34 9.13
C ALA A 241 -5.53 -14.09 7.80
N THR A 242 -4.44 -13.99 7.05
CA THR A 242 -4.30 -14.54 5.69
C THR A 242 -3.42 -15.79 5.69
N GLY A 243 -3.81 -16.78 4.89
CA GLY A 243 -3.02 -18.01 4.68
C GLY A 243 -1.73 -17.75 3.89
N SER A 244 -1.05 -18.84 3.52
CA SER A 244 0.06 -18.77 2.57
C SER A 244 -0.44 -18.31 1.20
N LEU A 245 0.42 -17.68 0.42
CA LEU A 245 0.10 -17.15 -0.90
C LEU A 245 1.00 -17.78 -1.99
N PRO A 246 0.55 -17.81 -3.25
CA PRO A 246 1.33 -18.32 -4.39
C PRO A 246 2.70 -17.65 -4.61
N ASP A 247 2.88 -16.41 -4.15
CA ASP A 247 4.17 -15.70 -4.21
C ASP A 247 5.24 -16.27 -3.26
N GLY A 248 4.86 -17.21 -2.39
CA GLY A 248 5.72 -17.86 -1.41
C GLY A 248 5.60 -17.29 0.01
N ARG A 249 4.83 -16.22 0.21
CA ARG A 249 4.55 -15.64 1.53
C ARG A 249 3.84 -16.67 2.41
N LYS A 250 4.29 -16.86 3.66
CA LYS A 250 3.73 -17.88 4.55
C LYS A 250 2.55 -17.36 5.38
N ALA A 251 1.67 -18.29 5.76
CA ALA A 251 0.50 -18.00 6.56
C ALA A 251 0.86 -17.22 7.82
N GLY A 252 0.13 -16.14 8.07
CA GLY A 252 0.29 -15.33 9.28
C GLY A 252 1.43 -14.29 9.26
N GLU A 253 2.35 -14.32 8.29
CA GLU A 253 3.37 -13.26 8.14
C GLU A 253 2.68 -11.90 7.88
N PRO A 254 3.35 -10.75 7.98
CA PRO A 254 2.77 -9.49 7.51
C PRO A 254 2.54 -9.46 6.00
N LEU A 255 1.63 -8.59 5.55
CA LEU A 255 1.59 -8.12 4.17
C LEU A 255 2.51 -6.89 4.01
N ALA A 256 2.83 -6.49 2.78
CA ALA A 256 3.52 -5.23 2.52
C ALA A 256 2.66 -3.99 2.88
N PRO A 257 3.28 -2.88 3.33
CA PRO A 257 2.58 -1.64 3.66
C PRO A 257 2.23 -0.86 2.38
N GLY A 258 1.00 -0.35 2.29
CA GLY A 258 0.56 0.43 1.12
C GLY A 258 0.86 -0.26 -0.22
N ALA A 259 1.47 0.49 -1.13
CA ALA A 259 1.89 0.07 -2.47
C ALA A 259 3.35 -0.41 -2.55
N ASN A 260 3.98 -0.68 -1.41
CA ASN A 260 5.33 -1.22 -1.39
C ASN A 260 5.39 -2.60 -2.06
N PRO A 261 6.53 -2.92 -2.71
CA PRO A 261 6.87 -4.29 -3.05
C PRO A 261 6.81 -5.26 -1.86
N SER A 262 6.55 -6.54 -2.15
CA SER A 262 6.51 -7.59 -1.14
C SER A 262 7.87 -7.74 -0.47
N TYR A 263 7.90 -8.20 0.78
CA TYR A 263 9.16 -8.27 1.54
C TYR A 263 10.18 -9.19 0.86
N GLY A 264 11.36 -8.63 0.58
CA GLY A 264 12.42 -9.33 -0.13
C GLY A 264 12.19 -9.50 -1.63
N ALA A 265 11.13 -8.93 -2.22
CA ALA A 265 10.91 -8.94 -3.67
C ALA A 265 11.88 -8.03 -4.43
N GLU A 266 12.25 -6.89 -3.83
CA GLU A 266 13.17 -5.92 -4.41
C GLU A 266 14.60 -6.47 -4.47
N LYS A 267 15.13 -6.63 -5.67
CA LYS A 267 16.50 -7.09 -5.95
C LYS A 267 17.27 -6.14 -6.88
N SER A 268 16.58 -5.24 -7.58
CA SER A 268 17.18 -4.35 -8.59
C SER A 268 17.62 -2.97 -8.07
N GLY A 269 17.50 -2.69 -6.77
CA GLY A 269 17.86 -1.40 -6.16
C GLY A 269 16.68 -0.45 -5.97
N LEU A 270 16.97 0.71 -5.35
CA LEU A 270 15.97 1.71 -4.99
C LEU A 270 15.26 2.31 -6.22
N LEU A 271 16.02 2.68 -7.25
CA LEU A 271 15.47 3.33 -8.45
C LEU A 271 14.51 2.41 -9.20
N ALA A 272 14.83 1.12 -9.30
CA ALA A 272 13.94 0.14 -9.92
C ALA A 272 12.63 -0.03 -9.12
N SER A 273 12.72 -0.03 -7.78
CA SER A 273 11.54 -0.06 -6.90
C SER A 273 10.68 1.19 -7.09
N LEU A 274 11.30 2.37 -7.11
CA LEU A 274 10.62 3.65 -7.34
C LEU A 274 9.97 3.70 -8.73
N ASN A 275 10.65 3.26 -9.79
CA ASN A 275 10.10 3.21 -11.15
C ASN A 275 8.86 2.32 -11.22
N SER A 276 8.89 1.15 -10.56
CA SER A 276 7.75 0.22 -10.53
C SER A 276 6.52 0.86 -9.90
N VAL A 277 6.71 1.56 -8.76
CA VAL A 277 5.61 2.25 -8.07
C VAL A 277 5.11 3.46 -8.86
N ALA A 278 6.00 4.17 -9.55
CA ALA A 278 5.66 5.32 -10.38
C ALA A 278 4.74 4.96 -11.56
N LYS A 279 4.75 3.71 -12.02
CA LYS A 279 3.83 3.20 -13.07
C LYS A 279 2.37 3.14 -12.62
N LEU A 280 2.08 3.19 -11.31
CA LEU A 280 0.70 3.13 -10.83
C LEU A 280 -0.04 4.45 -11.11
N PRO A 281 -1.14 4.43 -11.89
CA PRO A 281 -1.86 5.64 -12.28
C PRO A 281 -2.61 6.26 -11.09
N TYR A 282 -2.13 7.42 -10.63
CA TYR A 282 -2.75 8.13 -9.50
C TYR A 282 -4.20 8.55 -9.77
N GLU A 283 -4.57 8.83 -11.02
CA GLU A 283 -5.94 9.15 -11.43
C GLU A 283 -6.94 8.01 -11.19
N LEU A 284 -6.44 6.78 -10.99
CA LEU A 284 -7.26 5.63 -10.58
C LEU A 284 -7.25 5.39 -9.07
N ALA A 285 -6.43 6.12 -8.31
CA ALA A 285 -6.25 6.00 -6.88
C ALA A 285 -6.20 7.39 -6.20
N LEU A 286 -7.21 8.23 -6.45
CA LEU A 286 -7.28 9.61 -5.96
C LEU A 286 -7.35 9.75 -4.41
N ASP A 287 -7.53 8.64 -3.68
CA ASP A 287 -7.39 8.63 -2.21
C ASP A 287 -5.94 8.31 -1.77
N GLY A 288 -5.02 8.09 -2.71
CA GLY A 288 -3.57 8.08 -2.51
C GLY A 288 -2.89 6.72 -2.72
N ILE A 289 -1.62 6.76 -3.12
CA ILE A 289 -0.74 5.60 -3.28
C ILE A 289 0.43 5.75 -2.31
N SER A 290 0.45 4.97 -1.22
CA SER A 290 1.50 5.07 -0.19
C SER A 290 2.70 4.19 -0.55
N ASN A 291 3.90 4.76 -0.50
CA ASN A 291 5.17 4.07 -0.73
C ASN A 291 6.14 4.46 0.39
N THR A 292 6.82 3.49 0.99
CA THR A 292 7.74 3.71 2.10
C THR A 292 9.10 3.10 1.82
N GLN A 293 10.11 3.94 1.61
CA GLN A 293 11.46 3.49 1.27
C GLN A 293 12.41 3.73 2.43
N THR A 294 13.18 2.70 2.78
CA THR A 294 14.28 2.79 3.73
C THR A 294 15.59 2.69 2.97
N ILE A 295 16.44 3.69 3.15
CA ILE A 295 17.67 3.86 2.40
C ILE A 295 18.83 3.91 3.39
N SER A 296 19.83 3.06 3.19
CA SER A 296 21.05 3.12 3.97
C SER A 296 21.79 4.44 3.70
N PRO A 297 22.33 5.14 4.71
CA PRO A 297 23.01 6.42 4.48
C PRO A 297 24.15 6.32 3.45
N GLY A 298 24.90 5.22 3.47
CA GLY A 298 25.98 4.97 2.51
C GLY A 298 25.52 4.73 1.07
N ALA A 299 24.26 4.33 0.86
CA ALA A 299 23.67 4.22 -0.47
C ALA A 299 23.38 5.62 -1.05
N LEU A 300 22.95 6.56 -0.20
CA LEU A 300 22.68 7.95 -0.59
C LEU A 300 23.95 8.76 -0.81
N GLY A 301 25.02 8.54 -0.06
CA GLY A 301 26.27 9.28 -0.24
C GLY A 301 27.20 9.17 0.97
N HIS A 302 28.43 9.66 0.81
CA HIS A 302 29.48 9.59 1.81
C HIS A 302 29.65 10.88 2.61
N SER A 303 28.86 11.91 2.30
CA SER A 303 28.73 13.13 3.08
C SER A 303 27.27 13.59 3.15
N GLU A 304 26.93 14.42 4.14
CA GLU A 304 25.58 15.00 4.26
C GLU A 304 25.19 15.80 3.00
N GLU A 305 26.15 16.51 2.40
CA GLU A 305 25.94 17.27 1.16
C GLU A 305 25.62 16.35 -0.03
N GLU A 306 26.33 15.23 -0.16
CA GLU A 306 26.02 14.23 -1.20
C GLU A 306 24.66 13.58 -0.94
N GLN A 307 24.36 13.21 0.30
CA GLN A 307 23.12 12.53 0.66
C GLN A 307 21.91 13.40 0.34
N LYS A 308 21.93 14.69 0.71
CA LYS A 308 20.82 15.60 0.39
C LYS A 308 20.70 15.83 -1.12
N ASP A 309 21.81 15.99 -1.84
CA ASP A 309 21.80 16.27 -3.28
C ASP A 309 21.32 15.06 -4.08
N HIS A 310 21.73 13.85 -3.70
CA HIS A 310 21.24 12.61 -4.31
C HIS A 310 19.77 12.37 -3.97
N LEU A 311 19.34 12.64 -2.73
CA LEU A 311 17.92 12.53 -2.38
C LEU A 311 17.05 13.50 -3.20
N VAL A 312 17.50 14.74 -3.41
CA VAL A 312 16.78 15.68 -4.30
C VAL A 312 16.65 15.11 -5.71
N ARG A 313 17.71 14.55 -6.29
CA ARG A 313 17.67 13.93 -7.63
C ARG A 313 16.71 12.74 -7.71
N ILE A 314 16.68 11.92 -6.66
CA ILE A 314 15.75 10.79 -6.56
C ILE A 314 14.31 11.29 -6.50
N LEU A 315 14.03 12.31 -5.68
CA LEU A 315 12.70 12.90 -5.57
C LEU A 315 12.26 13.55 -6.89
N ASP A 316 13.12 14.34 -7.53
CA ASP A 316 12.86 14.94 -8.85
C ASP A 316 12.52 13.82 -9.87
N GLY A 317 13.38 12.80 -9.98
CA GLY A 317 13.15 11.70 -10.93
C GLY A 317 11.91 10.84 -10.65
N TYR A 318 11.56 10.61 -9.39
CA TYR A 318 10.37 9.83 -9.02
C TYR A 318 9.08 10.63 -9.26
N PHE A 319 9.05 11.91 -8.89
CA PHE A 319 7.85 12.74 -9.02
C PHE A 319 7.63 13.27 -10.44
N ASP A 320 8.69 13.48 -11.23
CA ASP A 320 8.56 13.82 -12.65
C ASP A 320 7.96 12.67 -13.49
N GLN A 321 8.03 11.42 -12.99
CA GLN A 321 7.34 10.27 -13.58
C GLN A 321 5.84 10.20 -13.25
N GLY A 322 5.33 11.11 -12.41
CA GLY A 322 3.92 11.14 -12.01
C GLY A 322 3.58 10.32 -10.76
N ALA A 323 4.58 9.82 -10.04
CA ALA A 323 4.34 9.09 -8.79
C ALA A 323 3.68 9.97 -7.72
N HIS A 324 2.87 9.38 -6.84
CA HIS A 324 2.05 10.16 -5.90
C HIS A 324 2.79 10.56 -4.62
N HIS A 325 3.28 9.59 -3.85
CA HIS A 325 3.79 9.82 -2.49
C HIS A 325 5.06 9.00 -2.22
N LEU A 326 5.91 9.52 -1.33
CA LEU A 326 7.09 8.84 -0.80
C LEU A 326 7.33 9.17 0.69
N ASN A 327 7.36 8.13 1.53
CA ASN A 327 8.02 8.18 2.83
C ASN A 327 9.50 7.87 2.65
N VAL A 328 10.36 8.69 3.26
CA VAL A 328 11.81 8.54 3.18
C VAL A 328 12.37 8.29 4.58
N ASN A 329 12.94 7.11 4.77
CA ASN A 329 13.73 6.75 5.93
C ASN A 329 15.21 6.66 5.54
N VAL A 330 16.10 7.31 6.31
CA VAL A 330 17.55 7.31 6.07
C VAL A 330 18.28 6.75 7.29
N PHE A 331 18.39 5.42 7.34
CA PHE A 331 19.10 4.67 8.37
C PHE A 331 19.32 3.22 7.93
N GLY A 332 20.28 2.53 8.54
CA GLY A 332 20.52 1.11 8.30
C GLY A 332 19.69 0.19 9.20
N THR A 333 19.50 -1.06 8.79
CA THR A 333 18.77 -2.08 9.57
C THR A 333 19.38 -2.33 10.96
N GLU A 334 20.70 -2.20 11.09
CA GLU A 334 21.39 -2.38 12.38
C GLU A 334 20.96 -1.36 13.43
N LYS A 335 20.63 -0.12 13.03
CA LYS A 335 20.09 0.89 13.96
C LYS A 335 18.72 0.48 14.51
N LEU A 336 17.86 -0.12 13.69
CA LEU A 336 16.55 -0.63 14.13
C LEU A 336 16.71 -1.79 15.12
N LYS A 337 17.63 -2.72 14.83
CA LYS A 337 17.92 -3.85 15.74
C LYS A 337 18.47 -3.36 17.08
N ASP A 338 19.43 -2.44 17.06
CA ASP A 338 19.99 -1.87 18.28
C ASP A 338 18.95 -1.07 19.07
N ALA A 339 18.08 -0.31 18.40
CA ALA A 339 16.97 0.40 19.05
C ALA A 339 15.90 -0.54 19.65
N MET A 340 15.71 -1.72 19.06
CA MET A 340 14.78 -2.74 19.57
C MET A 340 15.33 -3.43 20.83
N GLU A 341 16.64 -3.67 20.89
CA GLU A 341 17.29 -4.34 22.03
C GLU A 341 17.69 -3.36 23.16
N HIS A 342 17.98 -2.11 22.81
CA HIS A 342 18.43 -1.08 23.74
C HIS A 342 17.58 0.22 23.67
N PRO A 343 16.24 0.15 23.84
CA PRO A 343 15.36 1.30 23.71
C PRO A 343 15.65 2.43 24.72
N GLU A 344 16.37 2.14 25.82
CA GLU A 344 16.76 3.09 26.85
C GLU A 344 17.85 4.08 26.44
N LYS A 345 18.58 3.83 25.34
CA LYS A 345 19.65 4.72 24.89
C LYS A 345 19.07 6.12 24.55
N PRO A 346 19.70 7.22 25.01
CA PRO A 346 19.16 8.57 24.79
C PRO A 346 18.92 8.94 23.32
N GLU A 347 19.72 8.40 22.40
CA GLU A 347 19.57 8.62 20.96
C GLU A 347 18.27 8.04 20.37
N TYR A 348 17.65 7.07 21.04
CA TYR A 348 16.41 6.43 20.59
C TYR A 348 15.14 7.00 21.19
N ALA A 349 15.24 7.85 22.21
CA ALA A 349 14.09 8.46 22.89
C ALA A 349 13.13 9.23 21.94
N ASN A 350 13.69 9.76 20.85
CA ASN A 350 12.95 10.45 19.78
C ASN A 350 13.24 9.88 18.38
N PHE A 351 13.82 8.68 18.30
CA PHE A 351 14.11 8.06 17.01
C PHE A 351 12.80 7.73 16.30
N THR A 352 12.55 8.47 15.23
CA THR A 352 11.31 8.48 14.48
C THR A 352 11.49 7.72 13.18
N VAL A 353 10.49 6.90 12.83
CA VAL A 353 10.47 6.12 11.59
C VAL A 353 9.16 6.35 10.85
N ARG A 354 9.22 6.46 9.51
CA ARG A 354 8.03 6.44 8.65
C ARG A 354 7.61 5.00 8.41
N VAL A 355 6.32 4.70 8.58
CA VAL A 355 5.83 3.30 8.51
C VAL A 355 4.79 3.04 7.42
N SER A 356 3.82 3.91 7.20
CA SER A 356 2.73 3.63 6.23
C SER A 356 1.91 4.89 5.95
N GLY A 357 2.58 5.99 5.58
CA GLY A 357 1.97 7.31 5.38
C GLY A 357 1.98 8.22 6.62
N TYR A 358 2.61 7.77 7.71
CA TYR A 358 2.79 8.53 8.94
C TYR A 358 4.08 8.11 9.66
N ALA A 359 4.47 8.89 10.66
CA ALA A 359 5.65 8.67 11.50
C ALA A 359 5.27 8.18 12.90
N VAL A 360 6.15 7.39 13.50
CA VAL A 360 6.06 6.93 14.89
C VAL A 360 7.44 6.95 15.52
N LYS A 361 7.50 7.05 16.86
CA LYS A 361 8.73 6.69 17.57
C LYS A 361 8.90 5.17 17.48
N PHE A 362 10.08 4.73 17.08
CA PHE A 362 10.32 3.29 16.89
C PHE A 362 10.14 2.49 18.19
N ILE A 363 10.51 3.08 19.33
CA ILE A 363 10.39 2.46 20.65
C ILE A 363 8.95 2.39 21.18
N ASP A 364 8.01 3.14 20.59
CA ASP A 364 6.59 3.09 20.95
C ASP A 364 5.83 1.98 20.22
N LEU A 365 6.47 1.36 19.21
CA LEU A 365 5.92 0.21 18.49
C LEU A 365 6.00 -1.05 19.36
N THR A 366 5.01 -1.93 19.21
CA THR A 366 5.12 -3.27 19.80
C THR A 366 6.26 -4.04 19.14
N ARG A 367 6.83 -5.04 19.83
CA ARG A 367 7.94 -5.85 19.29
C ARG A 367 7.60 -6.48 17.93
N GLU A 368 6.35 -6.90 17.74
CA GLU A 368 5.89 -7.42 16.45
C GLU A 368 5.89 -6.35 15.34
N GLN A 369 5.42 -5.14 15.64
CA GLN A 369 5.46 -4.03 14.69
C GLN A 369 6.89 -3.59 14.38
N GLN A 370 7.79 -3.64 15.37
CA GLN A 370 9.23 -3.39 15.16
C GLN A 370 9.84 -4.43 14.22
N MET A 371 9.50 -5.72 14.41
CA MET A 371 9.95 -6.79 13.51
C MET A 371 9.40 -6.62 12.09
N ASP A 372 8.16 -6.14 11.92
CA ASP A 372 7.61 -5.77 10.61
C ASP A 372 8.38 -4.62 9.95
N VAL A 373 8.82 -3.62 10.72
CA VAL A 373 9.64 -2.53 10.18
C VAL A 373 11.04 -3.01 9.81
N ILE A 374 11.65 -3.89 10.61
CA ILE A 374 12.99 -4.45 10.39
C ILE A 374 13.03 -5.38 9.16
N SER A 375 11.94 -6.10 8.88
CA SER A 375 11.87 -7.07 7.77
C SER A 375 11.68 -6.43 6.39
N ARG A 376 11.35 -5.13 6.34
CA ARG A 376 11.24 -4.37 5.10
C ARG A 376 12.60 -4.21 4.43
N THR A 377 12.56 -4.03 3.12
CA THR A 377 13.75 -3.75 2.33
C THR A 377 14.44 -2.47 2.84
N CYS A 378 15.74 -2.59 3.10
CA CYS A 378 16.63 -1.47 3.31
C CYS A 378 17.61 -1.43 2.13
N HIS A 379 17.48 -0.41 1.30
CA HIS A 379 18.30 -0.29 0.08
C HIS A 379 19.72 0.12 0.46
N ASP A 380 20.69 -0.72 0.09
CA ASP A 380 22.12 -0.48 0.23
C ASP A 380 22.78 0.03 -1.07
N ARG A 381 22.01 0.06 -2.16
CA ARG A 381 22.38 0.58 -3.48
C ARG A 381 21.20 1.27 -4.17
N MET A 382 21.54 2.17 -5.09
CA MET A 382 20.58 2.87 -5.96
C MET A 382 19.91 1.93 -6.95
#